data_AF-A0A5B7HHV7-F1
#
_entry.id   AF-A0A5B7HHV7-F1
#
_cell.length_a   1.000
_cell.length_b   1.000
_cell.length_c   1.000
_cell.angle_alpha   90.00
_cell.angle_beta   90.00
_cell.angle_gamma   90.00
#
_symmetry.space_group_name_H-M   'P 1'
#
loop_
_entity.id
_entity.type
_entity.pdbx_description
1 polymer ?
#
loop_
_entity_poly.entity_id
_entity_poly.type
_entity_poly.pdbx_seq_one_letter_code
_entity_poly.pdbx_strand_id
1 'polypeptide(L)'
;MVVMVMVVQQRDGTMAAMGWRPAWCATLSFLLVLLLGQGAWTQHPGDHAGALEEDYTLLTYDYPAEGLDYYEYVDYYGPFTPNLANTTLRKCRCQVDQVWGDDHCQEATTYVNVIDLWAKHHVPANASDFGEVEVGEVICPKGHVKVVLDHNSGLRDAFFLLENGGLFWRDDTFPDYCIEHILDTSGKPTSMEAHICLPPPPVSLCCPPGHALLRNGTCYPDAAAVDVPLSMEVEGQHVTWVIESEGVVTNISCGSEDTYYKRLTEANVTLVYHPRGVVLQWLPPTQHNRPRDRHQYCLGVEVGAHGQVAQYSTLFCYTDMIAAYHEACHNATCIRKCCPEHTIMHGVECIPVHDPSKMWTPKFHERESLSPVASSPEDLTIVHGLPFCESFFKMRPDETEDDRYYLMEDGTVHAPSFSGFSYSAMQYCIDNFIADHPLQEHALLCFIDKTGCNSVQSMAIPALLAVSCVFLAITLLVYVSVPELHAKVHGKCLVSHVTALLLAYLCLIIVQWSAGRLPGAACKIMGMWPARVSLSVLVCLSVSWCVCISRSVSVFPGGSWYVFVISDRLK
;
A
#
# COMPACT_ATOMS: atom_id res chain seq x y z
N MET A 1 23.72 19.13 0.64
CA MET A 1 22.85 20.30 0.41
C MET A 1 23.73 21.45 -0.07
N VAL A 2 23.67 21.82 -1.36
CA VAL A 2 24.53 22.89 -1.91
C VAL A 2 23.77 24.20 -1.76
N VAL A 3 24.19 25.05 -0.82
CA VAL A 3 23.70 26.43 -0.72
C VAL A 3 24.58 27.30 -1.61
N MET A 4 24.07 27.66 -2.79
CA MET A 4 24.75 28.57 -3.71
C MET A 4 24.50 30.01 -3.26
N VAL A 5 25.48 30.62 -2.60
CA VAL A 5 25.44 32.05 -2.23
C VAL A 5 25.97 32.86 -3.42
N MET A 6 25.08 33.54 -4.15
CA MET A 6 25.50 34.54 -5.14
C MET A 6 25.83 35.87 -4.45
N VAL A 7 27.10 36.27 -4.51
CA VAL A 7 27.53 37.64 -4.17
C VAL A 7 27.45 38.48 -5.44
N VAL A 8 26.58 39.49 -5.45
CA VAL A 8 26.49 40.48 -6.53
C VAL A 8 27.55 41.56 -6.30
N GLN A 9 28.50 41.67 -7.23
CA GLN A 9 29.54 42.70 -7.23
C GLN A 9 29.12 43.86 -8.14
N GLN A 10 28.79 45.01 -7.55
CA GLN A 10 28.40 46.22 -8.28
C GLN A 10 29.64 47.10 -8.51
N ARG A 11 29.90 47.48 -9.76
CA ARG A 11 31.05 48.31 -10.17
C ARG A 11 30.60 49.75 -10.44
N ASP A 12 31.04 50.65 -9.55
CA ASP A 12 31.25 52.11 -9.61
C ASP A 12 30.16 53.01 -10.22
N GLY A 13 29.72 54.13 -9.63
CA GLY A 13 30.08 54.81 -8.40
C GLY A 13 29.39 56.18 -8.37
N THR A 14 28.84 56.58 -7.23
CA THR A 14 28.78 57.96 -6.74
C THR A 14 28.37 57.92 -5.28
N MET A 15 29.13 58.64 -4.44
CA MET A 15 29.05 58.60 -2.99
C MET A 15 27.75 59.24 -2.47
N ALA A 16 27.06 58.56 -1.57
CA ALA A 16 26.36 59.18 -0.46
C ALA A 16 26.38 58.22 0.72
N ALA A 17 27.12 58.60 1.76
CA ALA A 17 27.26 57.86 3.00
C ALA A 17 25.99 58.00 3.85
N MET A 18 25.32 56.88 4.15
CA MET A 18 24.47 56.76 5.33
C MET A 18 24.60 55.32 5.86
N GLY A 19 25.33 55.19 6.97
CA GLY A 19 25.76 53.92 7.51
C GLY A 19 24.66 53.14 8.21
N TRP A 20 24.60 51.84 7.94
CA TRP A 20 23.96 50.82 8.78
C TRP A 20 24.98 49.70 9.06
N ARG A 21 25.12 49.33 10.34
CA ARG A 21 26.19 48.49 10.89
C ARG A 21 25.96 46.98 10.59
N PRO A 22 27.02 46.18 10.38
CA PRO A 22 26.93 44.74 10.19
C PRO A 22 26.97 44.02 11.55
N ALA A 23 25.82 43.67 12.10
CA ALA A 23 25.74 42.87 13.34
C ALA A 23 24.87 41.61 13.22
N TRP A 24 24.27 41.35 12.06
CA TRP A 24 23.31 40.25 11.86
C TRP A 24 23.87 39.05 11.07
N CYS A 25 25.06 39.16 10.46
CA CYS A 25 25.67 38.03 9.72
C CYS A 25 26.50 37.09 10.61
N ALA A 26 26.96 37.52 11.79
CA ALA A 26 27.80 36.69 12.64
C ALA A 26 26.99 35.71 13.51
N THR A 27 25.74 36.05 13.83
CA THR A 27 24.87 35.23 14.69
C THR A 27 24.24 34.04 13.96
N LEU A 28 24.03 34.12 12.65
CA LEU A 28 23.51 32.99 11.86
C LEU A 28 24.57 31.93 11.57
N SER A 29 25.83 32.31 11.35
CA SER A 29 26.92 31.36 11.11
C SER A 29 27.30 30.57 12.36
N PHE A 30 27.14 31.14 13.56
CA PHE A 30 27.42 30.44 14.82
C PHE A 30 26.35 29.39 15.17
N LEU A 31 25.08 29.63 14.79
CA LEU A 31 23.99 28.66 15.00
C LEU A 31 24.09 27.44 14.07
N LEU A 32 24.67 27.60 12.87
CA LEU A 32 24.85 26.50 11.91
C LEU A 32 26.01 25.55 12.28
N VAL A 33 27.06 26.07 12.93
CA VAL A 33 28.21 25.27 13.38
C VAL A 33 27.88 24.46 14.65
N LEU A 34 26.97 24.95 15.49
CA LEU A 34 26.50 24.22 16.68
C LEU A 34 25.54 23.07 16.35
N LEU A 35 24.88 23.08 15.19
CA LEU A 35 23.93 22.03 14.78
C LEU A 35 24.57 20.89 13.98
N LEU A 36 25.83 21.02 13.54
CA LEU A 36 26.51 20.02 12.69
C LEU A 36 27.81 19.46 13.27
N GLY A 37 28.15 19.80 14.52
CA GLY A 37 29.37 19.34 15.17
C GLY A 37 29.13 18.34 16.28
N GLN A 38 29.10 17.04 15.97
CA GLN A 38 29.76 15.99 16.78
C GLN A 38 29.70 14.63 16.07
N GLY A 39 30.88 14.14 15.68
CA GLY A 39 31.08 12.85 15.03
C GLY A 39 32.53 12.73 14.56
N ALA A 40 33.45 12.67 15.52
CA ALA A 40 34.88 12.61 15.32
C ALA A 40 35.31 11.28 14.66
N TRP A 41 36.15 11.35 13.61
CA TRP A 41 37.05 10.27 13.25
C TRP A 41 38.43 10.83 12.93
N THR A 42 39.39 10.42 13.74
CA THR A 42 40.84 10.64 13.62
C THR A 42 41.39 9.86 12.44
N GLN A 43 42.13 10.54 11.55
CA GLN A 43 42.94 9.93 10.49
C GLN A 43 44.32 9.52 11.04
N HIS A 44 44.81 8.36 10.59
CA HIS A 44 46.23 8.12 10.33
C HIS A 44 46.41 7.55 8.92
N PRO A 45 47.55 7.83 8.24
CA PRO A 45 47.71 7.71 6.78
C PRO A 45 48.45 6.44 6.36
N GLY A 46 48.29 6.03 5.10
CA GLY A 46 49.14 5.01 4.48
C GLY A 46 48.74 4.70 3.04
N ASP A 47 49.61 5.12 2.12
CA ASP A 47 49.59 4.94 0.67
C ASP A 47 49.24 3.53 0.16
N HIS A 48 48.52 3.46 -0.98
CA HIS A 48 49.07 2.92 -2.24
C HIS A 48 48.07 3.08 -3.40
N ALA A 49 48.55 3.69 -4.48
CA ALA A 49 47.89 3.79 -5.77
C ALA A 49 47.83 2.43 -6.47
N GLY A 50 46.69 2.12 -7.07
CA GLY A 50 46.50 0.98 -7.98
C GLY A 50 45.22 1.18 -8.77
N ALA A 51 45.35 1.72 -9.98
CA ALA A 51 44.27 1.78 -10.95
C ALA A 51 43.97 0.35 -11.44
N LEU A 52 42.75 -0.12 -11.25
CA LEU A 52 42.15 -1.17 -12.05
C LEU A 52 40.72 -0.78 -12.42
N GLU A 53 40.47 -0.98 -13.69
CA GLU A 53 39.35 -0.63 -14.53
C GLU A 53 38.23 -1.66 -14.28
N GLU A 54 37.06 -1.24 -13.80
CA GLU A 54 35.87 -2.10 -13.73
C GLU A 54 34.63 -1.36 -14.27
N ASP A 55 33.99 -2.05 -15.22
CA ASP A 55 32.71 -1.76 -15.86
C ASP A 55 31.58 -1.67 -14.83
N TYR A 56 31.03 -0.47 -14.61
CA TYR A 56 29.84 -0.30 -13.77
C TYR A 56 28.57 -0.45 -14.61
N THR A 57 28.01 -1.66 -14.62
CA THR A 57 26.59 -1.87 -14.97
C THR A 57 25.75 -1.56 -13.73
N LEU A 58 25.13 -0.38 -13.71
CA LEU A 58 24.20 0.06 -12.67
C LEU A 58 22.87 -0.70 -12.81
N LEU A 59 22.73 -1.80 -12.06
CA LEU A 59 21.43 -2.41 -11.76
C LEU A 59 20.71 -1.53 -10.74
N THR A 60 19.57 -0.96 -11.16
CA THR A 60 18.65 -0.22 -10.29
C THR A 60 17.54 -1.18 -9.89
N TYR A 61 17.44 -1.52 -8.60
CA TYR A 61 16.35 -2.34 -8.08
C TYR A 61 15.26 -1.45 -7.47
N ASP A 62 14.08 -1.54 -8.08
CA ASP A 62 12.80 -0.98 -7.63
C ASP A 62 12.33 -1.76 -6.38
N TYR A 63 12.09 -1.07 -5.26
CA TYR A 63 11.22 -1.58 -4.19
C TYR A 63 9.80 -1.07 -4.43
N PRO A 64 8.79 -1.93 -4.63
CA PRO A 64 7.40 -1.51 -4.60
C PRO A 64 6.97 -1.31 -3.14
N ALA A 65 6.76 -0.05 -2.75
CA ALA A 65 6.07 0.31 -1.53
C ALA A 65 4.56 0.28 -1.79
N GLU A 66 3.98 -0.91 -1.88
CA GLU A 66 2.53 -1.11 -1.85
C GLU A 66 2.26 -2.40 -1.06
N GLY A 67 1.75 -2.24 0.16
CA GLY A 67 1.10 -3.35 0.85
C GLY A 67 -0.25 -3.56 0.18
N LEU A 68 -0.32 -4.50 -0.75
CA LEU A 68 -1.52 -5.22 -1.20
C LEU A 68 -1.08 -6.39 -2.08
N ASP A 69 -1.75 -7.52 -1.86
CA ASP A 69 -2.10 -8.53 -2.85
C ASP A 69 -0.96 -9.10 -3.73
N TYR A 70 -0.55 -10.30 -3.35
CA TYR A 70 0.28 -11.20 -4.15
C TYR A 70 -0.39 -11.42 -5.51
N TYR A 71 0.18 -10.83 -6.56
CA TYR A 71 -0.07 -11.27 -7.92
C TYR A 71 0.64 -12.60 -8.11
N GLU A 72 -0.16 -13.66 -8.25
CA GLU A 72 0.26 -14.95 -8.76
C GLU A 72 0.78 -14.74 -10.19
N TYR A 73 1.97 -15.30 -10.48
CA TYR A 73 2.52 -15.35 -11.82
C TYR A 73 1.51 -16.05 -12.73
N VAL A 74 0.91 -15.30 -13.66
CA VAL A 74 0.03 -15.86 -14.69
C VAL A 74 0.92 -16.64 -15.66
N ASP A 75 0.81 -17.97 -15.65
CA ASP A 75 1.28 -18.80 -16.75
C ASP A 75 0.73 -18.21 -18.05
N TYR A 76 1.63 -17.87 -18.97
CA TYR A 76 1.29 -17.23 -20.25
C TYR A 76 0.58 -18.23 -21.18
N TYR A 77 -0.69 -18.53 -20.88
CA TYR A 77 -1.62 -19.07 -21.86
C TYR A 77 -1.81 -18.03 -22.97
N GLY A 78 -1.94 -18.48 -24.22
CA GLY A 78 -1.98 -17.62 -25.41
C GLY A 78 -3.07 -16.52 -25.37
N PRO A 79 -3.12 -15.62 -26.37
CA PRO A 79 -4.05 -14.50 -26.38
C PRO A 79 -5.50 -15.00 -26.26
N PHE A 80 -6.13 -14.72 -25.13
CA PHE A 80 -7.54 -14.97 -24.88
C PHE A 80 -8.38 -13.95 -25.66
N THR A 81 -9.23 -14.43 -26.56
CA THR A 81 -10.19 -13.62 -27.31
C THR A 81 -11.60 -14.16 -27.05
N PRO A 82 -12.42 -13.50 -26.22
CA PRO A 82 -13.73 -14.01 -25.88
C PRO A 82 -14.66 -13.98 -27.10
N ASN A 83 -15.45 -15.05 -27.31
CA ASN A 83 -16.45 -15.10 -28.37
C ASN A 83 -17.80 -14.57 -27.85
N LEU A 84 -18.04 -13.28 -28.05
CA LEU A 84 -19.21 -12.56 -27.51
C LEU A 84 -20.40 -12.49 -28.47
N ALA A 85 -20.26 -13.01 -29.69
CA ALA A 85 -21.26 -12.87 -30.75
C ALA A 85 -22.59 -13.57 -30.45
N ASN A 86 -22.62 -14.51 -29.51
CA ASN A 86 -23.83 -15.22 -29.06
C ASN A 86 -24.19 -14.87 -27.60
N THR A 87 -23.61 -13.79 -27.07
CA THR A 87 -23.75 -13.39 -25.67
C THR A 87 -24.55 -12.10 -25.59
N THR A 88 -25.49 -12.04 -24.65
CA THR A 88 -26.34 -10.87 -24.42
C THR A 88 -25.72 -9.98 -23.34
N LEU A 89 -25.54 -8.70 -23.66
CA LEU A 89 -25.18 -7.68 -22.68
C LEU A 89 -26.45 -6.97 -22.19
N ARG A 90 -26.56 -6.75 -20.88
CA ARG A 90 -27.70 -6.04 -20.29
C ARG A 90 -27.29 -4.67 -19.76
N LYS A 91 -27.86 -3.60 -20.32
CA LYS A 91 -27.67 -2.23 -19.83
C LYS A 91 -28.88 -1.75 -19.05
N CYS A 92 -28.66 -0.96 -18.00
CA CYS A 92 -29.75 -0.55 -17.11
C CYS A 92 -30.65 0.52 -17.71
N ARG A 93 -30.08 1.54 -18.37
CA ARG A 93 -30.81 2.73 -18.84
C ARG A 93 -30.48 3.08 -20.30
N CYS A 94 -29.20 3.07 -20.66
CA CYS A 94 -28.73 3.58 -21.94
C CYS A 94 -28.50 2.48 -22.99
N GLN A 95 -28.50 2.87 -24.27
CA GLN A 95 -28.19 1.97 -25.39
C GLN A 95 -26.71 1.58 -25.41
N VAL A 96 -26.32 0.64 -26.28
CA VAL A 96 -24.96 0.08 -26.36
C VAL A 96 -23.85 1.13 -26.41
N ASP A 97 -23.97 2.12 -27.31
CA ASP A 97 -22.99 3.19 -27.51
C ASP A 97 -23.34 4.46 -26.74
N GLN A 98 -24.00 4.32 -25.59
CA GLN A 98 -24.39 5.44 -24.74
C GLN A 98 -23.93 5.25 -23.30
N VAL A 99 -23.66 6.37 -22.62
CA VAL A 99 -23.22 6.44 -21.23
C VAL A 99 -24.18 7.36 -20.47
N TRP A 100 -24.44 7.06 -19.21
CA TRP A 100 -25.29 7.88 -18.35
C TRP A 100 -24.53 9.07 -17.75
N GLY A 101 -25.04 10.29 -17.96
CA GLY A 101 -24.48 11.50 -17.36
C GLY A 101 -25.43 12.69 -17.46
N ASP A 102 -25.47 13.52 -16.40
CA ASP A 102 -26.39 14.67 -16.28
C ASP A 102 -27.88 14.28 -16.40
N ASP A 103 -28.25 13.12 -15.85
CA ASP A 103 -29.63 12.58 -15.85
C ASP A 103 -30.17 12.25 -17.27
N HIS A 104 -29.27 12.07 -18.25
CA HIS A 104 -29.61 11.64 -19.59
C HIS A 104 -28.53 10.71 -20.20
N CYS A 105 -28.88 10.00 -21.27
CA CYS A 105 -27.92 9.19 -22.03
C CYS A 105 -27.14 10.07 -23.03
N GLN A 106 -25.83 9.85 -23.14
CA GLN A 106 -24.92 10.56 -24.02
C GLN A 106 -24.15 9.55 -24.88
N GLU A 107 -23.94 9.85 -26.16
CA GLU A 107 -23.19 8.95 -27.07
C GLU A 107 -21.72 8.83 -26.65
N ALA A 108 -21.27 7.61 -26.37
CA ALA A 108 -19.88 7.28 -26.09
C ALA A 108 -19.66 5.76 -26.20
N THR A 109 -18.49 5.38 -26.71
CA THR A 109 -18.10 3.97 -26.77
C THR A 109 -17.89 3.40 -25.38
N THR A 110 -18.50 2.25 -25.11
CA THR A 110 -18.45 1.60 -23.81
C THR A 110 -17.65 0.30 -23.87
N TYR A 111 -16.85 0.05 -22.83
CA TYR A 111 -16.03 -1.14 -22.70
C TYR A 111 -16.38 -1.87 -21.41
N VAL A 112 -16.37 -3.20 -21.47
CA VAL A 112 -16.65 -4.07 -20.33
C VAL A 112 -15.54 -5.10 -20.20
N ASN A 113 -15.09 -5.34 -18.98
CA ASN A 113 -14.06 -6.35 -18.71
C ASN A 113 -14.68 -7.75 -18.70
N VAL A 114 -14.22 -8.60 -19.61
CA VAL A 114 -14.59 -10.01 -19.70
C VAL A 114 -13.45 -10.86 -19.13
N ILE A 115 -13.75 -11.75 -18.19
CA ILE A 115 -12.76 -12.61 -17.51
C ILE A 115 -12.93 -14.09 -17.89
N ASP A 116 -11.81 -14.76 -18.11
CA ASP A 116 -11.70 -16.21 -18.05
C ASP A 116 -11.32 -16.63 -16.62
N LEU A 117 -12.24 -17.31 -15.92
CA LEU A 117 -12.00 -17.77 -14.55
C LEU A 117 -10.90 -18.85 -14.45
N TRP A 118 -10.66 -19.62 -15.52
CA TRP A 118 -9.61 -20.65 -15.54
C TRP A 118 -8.24 -20.05 -15.76
N ALA A 119 -8.12 -19.10 -16.68
CA ALA A 119 -6.85 -18.42 -16.98
C ALA A 119 -6.57 -17.21 -16.06
N LYS A 120 -7.56 -16.79 -15.24
CA LYS A 120 -7.56 -15.54 -14.45
C LYS A 120 -7.18 -14.30 -15.29
N HIS A 121 -7.46 -14.35 -16.58
CA HIS A 121 -7.12 -13.32 -17.55
C HIS A 121 -8.38 -12.53 -17.90
N HIS A 122 -8.31 -11.21 -17.88
CA HIS A 122 -9.42 -10.35 -18.24
C HIS A 122 -9.04 -9.45 -19.43
N VAL A 123 -9.99 -9.25 -20.34
CA VAL A 123 -9.82 -8.44 -21.55
C VAL A 123 -10.95 -7.43 -21.65
N PRO A 124 -10.64 -6.14 -21.91
CA PRO A 124 -11.68 -5.17 -22.21
C PRO A 124 -12.30 -5.49 -23.58
N ALA A 125 -13.61 -5.73 -23.61
CA ALA A 125 -14.40 -5.93 -24.81
C ALA A 125 -15.27 -4.70 -25.08
N ASN A 126 -15.49 -4.34 -26.34
CA ASN A 126 -16.42 -3.28 -26.68
C ASN A 126 -17.85 -3.80 -26.48
N ALA A 127 -18.74 -2.99 -25.91
CA ALA A 127 -20.14 -3.37 -25.74
C ALA A 127 -20.85 -3.72 -27.06
N SER A 128 -20.39 -3.14 -28.18
CA SER A 128 -20.88 -3.46 -29.52
C SER A 128 -20.42 -4.81 -30.08
N ASP A 129 -19.45 -5.47 -29.45
CA ASP A 129 -18.98 -6.81 -29.86
C ASP A 129 -19.93 -7.93 -29.38
N PHE A 130 -20.88 -7.60 -28.49
CA PHE A 130 -21.90 -8.54 -28.00
C PHE A 130 -22.99 -8.76 -29.06
N GLY A 131 -23.46 -10.00 -29.17
CA GLY A 131 -24.46 -10.39 -30.17
C GLY A 131 -25.81 -9.67 -30.02
N GLU A 132 -26.20 -9.39 -28.77
CA GLU A 132 -27.43 -8.69 -28.43
C GLU A 132 -27.20 -7.78 -27.22
N VAL A 133 -27.84 -6.60 -27.22
CA VAL A 133 -27.82 -5.67 -26.09
C VAL A 133 -29.24 -5.37 -25.66
N GLU A 134 -29.61 -5.82 -24.48
CA GLU A 134 -30.91 -5.56 -23.86
C GLU A 134 -30.82 -4.32 -22.96
N VAL A 135 -31.84 -3.48 -22.97
CA VAL A 135 -31.94 -2.31 -22.10
C VAL A 135 -33.11 -2.48 -21.15
N GLY A 136 -32.84 -2.46 -19.86
CA GLY A 136 -33.85 -2.55 -18.82
C GLY A 136 -33.25 -2.68 -17.42
N GLU A 137 -33.97 -2.14 -16.44
CA GLU A 137 -33.56 -2.34 -15.05
C GLU A 137 -33.75 -3.79 -14.60
N VAL A 138 -32.83 -4.27 -13.76
CA VAL A 138 -32.97 -5.57 -13.10
C VAL A 138 -34.20 -5.57 -12.17
N ILE A 139 -35.05 -6.58 -12.32
CA ILE A 139 -36.22 -6.81 -11.48
C ILE A 139 -35.91 -7.97 -10.55
N CYS A 140 -35.81 -7.69 -9.25
CA CYS A 140 -35.43 -8.72 -8.29
C CYS A 140 -36.59 -9.66 -7.95
N PRO A 141 -36.33 -10.98 -7.86
CA PRO A 141 -37.28 -11.93 -7.33
C PRO A 141 -37.71 -11.59 -5.89
N LYS A 142 -38.84 -12.14 -5.46
CA LYS A 142 -39.33 -11.94 -4.09
C LYS A 142 -38.26 -12.38 -3.07
N GLY A 143 -38.03 -11.57 -2.04
CA GLY A 143 -37.04 -11.82 -0.99
C GLY A 143 -35.60 -11.44 -1.35
N HIS A 144 -35.31 -11.14 -2.63
CA HIS A 144 -34.01 -10.62 -3.05
C HIS A 144 -33.96 -9.11 -2.88
N VAL A 145 -32.76 -8.57 -2.69
CA VAL A 145 -32.53 -7.12 -2.58
C VAL A 145 -31.67 -6.64 -3.74
N LYS A 146 -32.08 -5.54 -4.37
CA LYS A 146 -31.32 -4.86 -5.42
C LYS A 146 -30.14 -4.13 -4.79
N VAL A 147 -28.93 -4.39 -5.28
CA VAL A 147 -27.71 -3.71 -4.85
C VAL A 147 -26.98 -3.16 -6.07
N VAL A 148 -26.33 -2.00 -5.88
CA VAL A 148 -25.48 -1.34 -6.87
C VAL A 148 -24.03 -1.60 -6.50
N LEU A 149 -23.31 -2.28 -7.38
CA LEU A 149 -21.87 -2.51 -7.29
C LEU A 149 -21.14 -1.42 -8.06
N ASP A 150 -20.12 -0.80 -7.47
CA ASP A 150 -19.23 0.14 -8.16
C ASP A 150 -17.96 -0.60 -8.58
N HIS A 151 -17.54 -0.43 -9.84
CA HIS A 151 -16.29 -1.01 -10.34
C HIS A 151 -15.04 -0.41 -9.67
N ASN A 152 -15.15 0.79 -9.07
CA ASN A 152 -14.02 1.51 -8.47
C ASN A 152 -13.76 1.17 -6.99
N SER A 153 -14.51 0.25 -6.38
CA SER A 153 -14.42 -0.13 -4.95
C SER A 153 -13.09 -0.78 -4.52
N GLY A 154 -12.13 -0.97 -5.42
CA GLY A 154 -10.87 -1.67 -5.18
C GLY A 154 -10.81 -3.05 -5.86
N LEU A 155 -9.59 -3.55 -6.07
CA LEU A 155 -9.31 -4.73 -6.92
C LEU A 155 -10.00 -6.03 -6.47
N ARG A 156 -10.32 -6.18 -5.17
CA ARG A 156 -10.96 -7.40 -4.62
C ARG A 156 -12.47 -7.45 -4.77
N ASP A 157 -13.11 -6.30 -4.98
CA ASP A 157 -14.56 -6.17 -5.03
C ASP A 157 -15.09 -5.78 -6.42
N ALA A 158 -14.18 -5.68 -7.39
CA ALA A 158 -14.53 -5.50 -8.80
C ALA A 158 -15.36 -6.68 -9.32
N PHE A 159 -16.38 -6.37 -10.11
CA PHE A 159 -17.14 -7.35 -10.87
C PHE A 159 -16.60 -7.46 -12.30
N PHE A 160 -16.81 -8.63 -12.91
CA PHE A 160 -16.38 -8.96 -14.27
C PHE A 160 -17.53 -9.62 -15.03
N LEU A 161 -17.52 -9.58 -16.35
CA LEU A 161 -18.40 -10.43 -17.15
C LEU A 161 -17.71 -11.74 -17.52
N LEU A 162 -18.47 -12.82 -17.55
CA LEU A 162 -18.03 -14.10 -18.07
C LEU A 162 -18.33 -14.19 -19.57
N GLU A 163 -17.64 -15.10 -20.27
CA GLU A 163 -17.89 -15.34 -21.71
C GLU A 163 -19.34 -15.75 -22.00
N ASN A 164 -19.98 -16.43 -21.05
CA ASN A 164 -21.38 -16.84 -21.15
C ASN A 164 -22.38 -15.68 -20.89
N GLY A 165 -21.89 -14.48 -20.61
CA GLY A 165 -22.69 -13.29 -20.36
C GLY A 165 -23.14 -13.11 -18.91
N GLY A 166 -22.84 -14.02 -17.99
CA GLY A 166 -23.11 -13.83 -16.56
C GLY A 166 -22.17 -12.82 -15.92
N LEU A 167 -22.63 -12.11 -14.89
CA LEU A 167 -21.78 -11.23 -14.09
C LEU A 167 -21.14 -12.01 -12.94
N PHE A 168 -19.83 -11.96 -12.84
CA PHE A 168 -19.04 -12.59 -11.79
C PHE A 168 -18.63 -11.58 -10.72
N TRP A 169 -18.96 -11.89 -9.47
CA TRP A 169 -18.59 -11.07 -8.30
C TRP A 169 -18.48 -11.97 -7.05
N ARG A 170 -17.39 -11.80 -6.28
CA ARG A 170 -17.11 -12.55 -5.04
C ARG A 170 -17.36 -14.07 -5.14
N ASP A 171 -16.74 -14.68 -6.15
CA ASP A 171 -16.80 -16.12 -6.41
C ASP A 171 -18.20 -16.69 -6.72
N ASP A 172 -19.13 -15.84 -7.13
CA ASP A 172 -20.47 -16.22 -7.58
C ASP A 172 -20.85 -15.58 -8.92
N THR A 173 -21.83 -16.16 -9.59
CA THR A 173 -22.30 -15.72 -10.90
C THR A 173 -23.77 -15.31 -10.85
N PHE A 174 -24.04 -14.09 -11.29
CA PHE A 174 -25.37 -13.50 -11.33
C PHE A 174 -25.86 -13.46 -12.79
N PRO A 175 -26.89 -14.25 -13.15
CA PRO A 175 -27.45 -14.24 -14.50
C PRO A 175 -28.33 -13.00 -14.74
N ASP A 176 -28.99 -12.52 -13.70
CA ASP A 176 -29.86 -11.35 -13.76
C ASP A 176 -29.14 -10.13 -13.18
N TYR A 177 -28.59 -9.34 -14.09
CA TYR A 177 -27.95 -8.07 -13.80
C TYR A 177 -28.25 -7.07 -14.91
N CYS A 178 -27.94 -5.80 -14.65
CA CYS A 178 -27.72 -4.81 -15.69
C CYS A 178 -26.50 -3.97 -15.32
N ILE A 179 -25.77 -3.46 -16.30
CA ILE A 179 -24.65 -2.53 -16.08
C ILE A 179 -24.96 -1.14 -16.63
N GLU A 180 -24.30 -0.13 -16.10
CA GLU A 180 -24.31 1.21 -16.68
C GLU A 180 -22.96 1.89 -16.56
N HIS A 181 -22.56 2.59 -17.62
CA HIS A 181 -21.36 3.41 -17.60
C HIS A 181 -21.75 4.82 -17.16
N ILE A 182 -20.97 5.41 -16.28
CA ILE A 182 -21.23 6.74 -15.70
C ILE A 182 -20.14 7.72 -16.13
N LEU A 183 -20.56 8.91 -16.56
CA LEU A 183 -19.65 10.03 -16.81
C LEU A 183 -19.24 10.71 -15.50
N ASP A 184 -17.95 10.99 -15.34
CA ASP A 184 -17.47 11.95 -14.34
C ASP A 184 -17.96 13.36 -14.67
N THR A 185 -17.88 14.25 -13.67
CA THR A 185 -18.01 15.71 -13.77
C THR A 185 -17.18 16.35 -14.91
N SER A 186 -16.16 15.65 -15.41
CA SER A 186 -15.32 16.05 -16.55
C SER A 186 -15.82 15.56 -17.92
N GLY A 187 -16.97 14.88 -17.99
CA GLY A 187 -17.58 14.36 -19.22
C GLY A 187 -16.86 13.14 -19.81
N LYS A 188 -16.04 12.44 -19.02
CA LYS A 188 -15.38 11.19 -19.42
C LYS A 188 -16.01 9.98 -18.71
N PRO A 189 -16.14 8.82 -19.37
CA PRO A 189 -16.59 7.60 -18.72
C PRO A 189 -15.49 7.15 -17.74
N THR A 190 -15.78 7.16 -16.44
CA THR A 190 -14.79 6.88 -15.38
C THR A 190 -15.22 5.81 -14.39
N SER A 191 -16.52 5.56 -14.28
CA SER A 191 -17.07 4.54 -13.38
C SER A 191 -18.09 3.70 -14.14
N MET A 192 -18.18 2.44 -13.75
CA MET A 192 -19.16 1.49 -14.24
C MET A 192 -19.88 0.94 -13.01
N GLU A 193 -21.20 1.01 -13.02
CA GLU A 193 -22.04 0.41 -11.98
C GLU A 193 -22.71 -0.85 -12.51
N ALA A 194 -22.92 -1.84 -11.63
CA ALA A 194 -23.74 -3.01 -11.93
C ALA A 194 -24.87 -3.12 -10.91
N HIS A 195 -26.10 -3.30 -11.39
CA HIS A 195 -27.24 -3.60 -10.55
C HIS A 195 -27.47 -5.11 -10.56
N ILE A 196 -27.42 -5.71 -9.37
CA ILE A 196 -27.65 -7.14 -9.18
C ILE A 196 -28.71 -7.38 -8.11
N CYS A 197 -29.27 -8.60 -8.11
CA CYS A 197 -30.21 -9.05 -7.11
C CYS A 197 -29.54 -10.06 -6.17
N LEU A 198 -29.39 -9.69 -4.91
CA LEU A 198 -28.79 -10.56 -3.91
C LEU A 198 -29.86 -11.42 -3.23
N PRO A 199 -29.70 -12.76 -3.20
CA PRO A 199 -30.55 -13.62 -2.41
C PRO A 199 -30.37 -13.36 -0.91
N PRO A 200 -31.32 -13.76 -0.06
CA PRO A 200 -31.09 -13.82 1.38
C PRO A 200 -29.93 -14.79 1.67
N PRO A 201 -28.88 -14.36 2.39
CA PRO A 201 -27.71 -15.19 2.60
C PRO A 201 -28.01 -16.30 3.63
N PRO A 202 -27.34 -17.46 3.53
CA PRO A 202 -27.42 -18.45 4.58
C PRO A 202 -26.73 -17.92 5.84
N VAL A 203 -27.48 -17.88 6.96
CA VAL A 203 -26.99 -17.48 8.27
C VAL A 203 -27.05 -18.64 9.26
N SER A 204 -26.01 -18.78 10.07
CA SER A 204 -26.00 -19.72 11.20
C SER A 204 -26.67 -19.06 12.39
N LEU A 205 -27.77 -19.63 12.89
CA LEU A 205 -28.48 -19.13 14.07
C LEU A 205 -28.06 -19.93 15.31
N CYS A 206 -27.83 -19.25 16.44
CA CYS A 206 -27.55 -19.94 17.71
C CYS A 206 -28.80 -20.60 18.28
N CYS A 207 -29.95 -20.00 18.02
CA CYS A 207 -31.24 -20.40 18.59
C CYS A 207 -32.25 -20.72 17.48
N PRO A 208 -33.18 -21.64 17.74
CA PRO A 208 -34.29 -21.88 16.83
C PRO A 208 -35.19 -20.64 16.72
N PRO A 209 -35.97 -20.52 15.64
CA PRO A 209 -36.93 -19.42 15.46
C PRO A 209 -37.84 -19.22 16.68
N GLY A 210 -38.12 -17.95 17.02
CA GLY A 210 -38.94 -17.62 18.19
C GLY A 210 -38.27 -17.86 19.54
N HIS A 211 -36.93 -18.00 19.56
CA HIS A 211 -36.14 -18.01 20.78
C HIS A 211 -35.09 -16.90 20.74
N ALA A 212 -34.91 -16.26 21.89
CA ALA A 212 -33.89 -15.25 22.09
C ALA A 212 -32.63 -15.85 22.72
N LEU A 213 -31.48 -15.26 22.41
CA LEU A 213 -30.16 -15.66 22.90
C LEU A 213 -29.81 -14.87 24.16
N LEU A 214 -29.44 -15.58 25.22
CA LEU A 214 -28.87 -15.01 26.45
C LEU A 214 -27.35 -14.90 26.33
N ARG A 215 -26.75 -13.99 27.11
CA ARG A 215 -25.28 -13.79 27.16
C ARG A 215 -24.47 -15.03 27.53
N ASN A 216 -25.08 -15.99 28.22
CA ASN A 216 -24.45 -17.27 28.57
C ASN A 216 -24.54 -18.32 27.43
N GLY A 217 -25.02 -17.94 26.25
CA GLY A 217 -25.19 -18.83 25.10
C GLY A 217 -26.46 -19.67 25.12
N THR A 218 -27.34 -19.53 26.12
CA THR A 218 -28.59 -20.31 26.21
C THR A 218 -29.75 -19.64 25.49
N CYS A 219 -30.65 -20.45 24.93
CA CYS A 219 -31.83 -19.97 24.23
C CYS A 219 -33.06 -20.02 25.14
N TYR A 220 -33.91 -18.99 25.09
CA TYR A 220 -35.20 -18.97 25.78
C TYR A 220 -36.33 -18.59 24.81
N PRO A 221 -37.55 -19.15 24.98
CA PRO A 221 -38.67 -18.82 24.08
C PRO A 221 -39.08 -17.35 24.24
N ASP A 222 -39.12 -16.61 23.14
CA ASP A 222 -39.61 -15.24 23.09
C ASP A 222 -40.25 -14.93 21.72
N ALA A 223 -41.52 -14.55 21.74
CA ALA A 223 -42.27 -14.22 20.53
C ALA A 223 -41.74 -12.96 19.81
N ALA A 224 -40.99 -12.10 20.50
CA ALA A 224 -40.33 -10.95 19.90
C ALA A 224 -39.10 -11.33 19.04
N ALA A 225 -38.65 -12.59 19.09
CA ALA A 225 -37.49 -13.09 18.34
C ALA A 225 -37.86 -13.68 16.97
N VAL A 226 -38.94 -13.22 16.35
CA VAL A 226 -39.44 -13.69 15.04
C VAL A 226 -39.37 -12.56 14.02
N ASP A 227 -38.99 -12.87 12.78
CA ASP A 227 -38.94 -11.95 11.63
C ASP A 227 -38.14 -10.65 11.88
N VAL A 228 -37.08 -10.74 12.69
CA VAL A 228 -36.25 -9.60 13.03
C VAL A 228 -35.35 -9.26 11.83
N PRO A 229 -35.40 -8.03 11.30
CA PRO A 229 -34.57 -7.63 10.17
C PRO A 229 -33.08 -7.63 10.53
N LEU A 230 -32.27 -8.29 9.72
CA LEU A 230 -30.82 -8.34 9.84
C LEU A 230 -30.19 -7.37 8.83
N SER A 231 -29.43 -6.40 9.32
CA SER A 231 -28.67 -5.46 8.49
C SER A 231 -27.23 -5.92 8.33
N MET A 232 -26.71 -5.86 7.10
CA MET A 232 -25.35 -6.27 6.77
C MET A 232 -24.72 -5.32 5.75
N GLU A 233 -23.40 -5.25 5.75
CA GLU A 233 -22.61 -4.44 4.83
C GLU A 233 -22.40 -5.17 3.48
N VAL A 234 -22.65 -4.46 2.39
CA VAL A 234 -22.40 -4.85 1.01
C VAL A 234 -21.75 -3.66 0.31
N GLU A 235 -20.48 -3.73 -0.10
CA GLU A 235 -19.80 -2.62 -0.79
C GLU A 235 -19.93 -1.26 -0.06
N GLY A 236 -19.81 -1.24 1.28
CA GLY A 236 -20.00 -0.02 2.09
C GLY A 236 -21.45 0.46 2.26
N GLN A 237 -22.42 -0.24 1.67
CA GLN A 237 -23.86 0.00 1.86
C GLN A 237 -24.43 -0.96 2.91
N HIS A 238 -25.38 -0.49 3.72
CA HIS A 238 -26.11 -1.35 4.65
C HIS A 238 -27.41 -1.84 4.03
N VAL A 239 -27.51 -3.14 3.82
CA VAL A 239 -28.67 -3.82 3.23
C VAL A 239 -29.34 -4.67 4.30
N THR A 240 -30.67 -4.67 4.31
CA THR A 240 -31.46 -5.35 5.35
C THR A 240 -32.27 -6.49 4.76
N TRP A 241 -32.19 -7.68 5.36
CA TRP A 241 -32.98 -8.85 5.03
C TRP A 241 -33.86 -9.29 6.20
N VAL A 242 -35.01 -9.87 5.91
CA VAL A 242 -35.76 -10.66 6.89
C VAL A 242 -35.33 -12.10 6.69
N ILE A 243 -34.62 -12.65 7.67
CA ILE A 243 -34.15 -14.03 7.61
C ILE A 243 -35.34 -14.95 7.88
N GLU A 244 -35.76 -15.70 6.88
CA GLU A 244 -36.82 -16.71 7.04
C GLU A 244 -36.32 -17.85 7.95
N SER A 245 -37.24 -18.43 8.71
CA SER A 245 -37.01 -19.35 9.83
C SER A 245 -36.30 -20.68 9.52
N GLU A 246 -35.80 -20.88 8.29
CA GLU A 246 -35.07 -22.07 7.85
C GLU A 246 -33.55 -21.98 8.07
N GLY A 247 -33.10 -21.01 8.89
CA GLY A 247 -31.68 -20.89 9.27
C GLY A 247 -31.14 -22.17 9.93
N VAL A 248 -29.91 -22.56 9.57
CA VAL A 248 -29.23 -23.71 10.17
C VAL A 248 -28.90 -23.36 11.63
N VAL A 249 -29.48 -24.11 12.56
CA VAL A 249 -29.17 -23.95 13.99
C VAL A 249 -27.80 -24.58 14.25
N THR A 250 -26.84 -23.74 14.64
CA THR A 250 -25.47 -24.14 14.91
C THR A 250 -25.19 -23.98 16.39
N ASN A 251 -24.81 -25.07 17.05
CA ASN A 251 -24.35 -25.02 18.44
C ASN A 251 -22.83 -24.81 18.45
N ILE A 252 -22.38 -23.71 19.03
CA ILE A 252 -20.95 -23.38 19.12
C ILE A 252 -20.41 -23.90 20.45
N SER A 253 -19.38 -24.73 20.37
CA SER A 253 -18.62 -25.20 21.53
C SER A 253 -17.15 -24.85 21.35
N CYS A 254 -16.63 -23.92 22.15
CA CYS A 254 -15.29 -23.36 21.98
C CYS A 254 -14.14 -24.20 22.52
N GLY A 255 -14.40 -25.37 23.12
CA GLY A 255 -13.32 -26.24 23.62
C GLY A 255 -12.43 -25.51 24.63
N SER A 256 -11.17 -25.24 24.24
CA SER A 256 -10.18 -24.48 25.03
C SER A 256 -10.17 -22.97 24.75
N GLU A 257 -10.91 -22.50 23.75
CA GLU A 257 -11.01 -21.08 23.40
C GLU A 257 -12.09 -20.38 24.23
N ASP A 258 -11.93 -19.07 24.40
CA ASP A 258 -12.90 -18.25 25.11
C ASP A 258 -14.12 -17.97 24.22
N THR A 259 -15.30 -18.03 24.83
CA THR A 259 -16.55 -17.68 24.15
C THR A 259 -16.76 -16.17 24.20
N TYR A 260 -16.81 -15.54 23.03
CA TYR A 260 -17.06 -14.12 22.91
C TYR A 260 -18.49 -13.84 22.51
N TYR A 261 -19.07 -12.84 23.18
CA TYR A 261 -20.40 -12.32 22.92
C TYR A 261 -20.28 -10.86 22.48
N LYS A 262 -20.84 -10.53 21.32
CA LYS A 262 -20.82 -9.17 20.80
C LYS A 262 -22.17 -8.76 20.23
N ARG A 263 -22.60 -7.54 20.53
CA ARG A 263 -23.79 -6.95 19.88
C ARG A 263 -23.41 -6.35 18.55
N LEU A 264 -24.23 -6.54 17.52
CA LEU A 264 -23.99 -5.95 16.20
C LEU A 264 -24.12 -4.41 16.18
N THR A 265 -24.63 -3.80 17.26
CA THR A 265 -24.63 -2.34 17.43
C THR A 265 -23.29 -1.79 17.92
N GLU A 266 -22.36 -2.64 18.33
CA GLU A 266 -21.01 -2.20 18.74
C GLU A 266 -20.19 -1.82 17.50
N ALA A 267 -19.50 -0.67 17.54
CA ALA A 267 -18.75 -0.13 16.39
C ALA A 267 -17.63 -1.03 15.85
N ASN A 268 -17.24 -2.06 16.61
CA ASN A 268 -16.13 -2.95 16.29
C ASN A 268 -16.60 -4.29 15.67
N VAL A 269 -17.88 -4.42 15.34
CA VAL A 269 -18.43 -5.66 14.77
C VAL A 269 -19.39 -5.31 13.63
N THR A 270 -19.14 -5.88 12.45
CA THR A 270 -19.99 -5.74 11.27
C THR A 270 -20.19 -7.10 10.61
N LEU A 271 -21.37 -7.32 10.05
CA LEU A 271 -21.62 -8.48 9.18
C LEU A 271 -21.41 -8.04 7.75
N VAL A 272 -20.59 -8.77 7.01
CA VAL A 272 -20.33 -8.53 5.59
C VAL A 272 -21.00 -9.62 4.79
N TYR A 273 -21.79 -9.23 3.79
CA TYR A 273 -22.43 -10.17 2.88
C TYR A 273 -21.40 -10.86 1.98
N HIS A 274 -21.51 -12.17 1.86
CA HIS A 274 -20.85 -12.93 0.82
C HIS A 274 -21.85 -13.94 0.22
N PRO A 275 -21.84 -14.19 -1.10
CA PRO A 275 -22.87 -15.02 -1.73
C PRO A 275 -22.96 -16.44 -1.15
N ARG A 276 -21.82 -17.00 -0.73
CA ARG A 276 -21.73 -18.32 -0.09
C ARG A 276 -22.01 -18.35 1.42
N GLY A 277 -22.29 -17.21 2.04
CA GLY A 277 -22.57 -17.12 3.47
C GLY A 277 -22.15 -15.79 4.08
N VAL A 278 -22.58 -15.52 5.30
CA VAL A 278 -22.27 -14.25 5.96
C VAL A 278 -20.89 -14.31 6.60
N VAL A 279 -20.11 -13.23 6.51
CA VAL A 279 -18.79 -13.11 7.15
C VAL A 279 -18.89 -12.15 8.33
N LEU A 280 -18.46 -12.59 9.50
CA LEU A 280 -18.34 -11.72 10.67
C LEU A 280 -17.00 -10.99 10.61
N GLN A 281 -17.05 -9.67 10.48
CA GLN A 281 -15.87 -8.82 10.58
C GLN A 281 -15.87 -8.13 11.93
N TRP A 282 -14.77 -8.24 12.66
CA TRP A 282 -14.66 -7.61 13.96
C TRP A 282 -13.24 -7.16 14.26
N LEU A 283 -13.09 -6.21 15.18
CA LEU A 283 -11.80 -5.72 15.68
C LEU A 283 -11.59 -6.21 17.12
N PRO A 284 -10.57 -7.04 17.36
CA PRO A 284 -10.13 -7.38 18.70
C PRO A 284 -9.70 -6.16 19.50
N PRO A 285 -9.83 -6.16 20.84
CA PRO A 285 -9.33 -5.08 21.69
C PRO A 285 -7.82 -4.84 21.54
N THR A 286 -7.08 -5.86 21.11
CA THR A 286 -5.62 -5.92 21.11
C THR A 286 -4.99 -5.93 19.72
N GLN A 287 -5.77 -6.02 18.64
CA GLN A 287 -5.27 -6.03 17.25
C GLN A 287 -5.73 -4.80 16.48
N HIS A 288 -4.83 -4.25 15.65
CA HIS A 288 -5.12 -3.10 14.78
C HIS A 288 -5.71 -3.51 13.43
N ASN A 289 -5.57 -4.79 13.05
CA ASN A 289 -6.18 -5.34 11.86
C ASN A 289 -7.52 -6.00 12.22
N ARG A 290 -8.52 -5.87 11.34
CA ARG A 290 -9.79 -6.61 11.42
C ARG A 290 -9.54 -8.06 10.99
N PRO A 291 -9.41 -9.05 11.91
CA PRO A 291 -9.52 -10.44 11.50
C PRO A 291 -10.84 -10.62 10.76
N ARG A 292 -10.74 -11.08 9.51
CA ARG A 292 -11.89 -11.59 8.77
C ARG A 292 -12.01 -13.06 9.16
N ASP A 293 -12.69 -13.32 10.27
CA ASP A 293 -12.86 -14.68 10.74
C ASP A 293 -13.81 -15.43 9.80
N ARG A 294 -13.30 -16.50 9.19
CA ARG A 294 -14.11 -17.56 8.58
C ARG A 294 -14.49 -18.65 9.59
N HIS A 295 -14.19 -18.44 10.88
CA HIS A 295 -14.48 -19.38 11.97
C HIS A 295 -15.96 -19.39 12.34
N GLN A 296 -16.41 -20.50 12.93
CA GLN A 296 -17.81 -20.76 13.29
C GLN A 296 -18.33 -19.69 14.26
N TYR A 297 -19.21 -18.83 13.77
CA TYR A 297 -20.02 -17.93 14.59
C TYR A 297 -21.49 -18.22 14.35
N CYS A 298 -22.33 -17.83 15.30
CA CYS A 298 -23.77 -17.92 15.18
C CYS A 298 -24.41 -16.62 15.64
N LEU A 299 -25.57 -16.33 15.06
CA LEU A 299 -26.37 -15.14 15.35
C LEU A 299 -27.53 -15.51 16.26
N GLY A 300 -27.76 -14.71 17.28
CA GLY A 300 -28.91 -14.83 18.15
C GLY A 300 -29.60 -13.48 18.32
N VAL A 301 -30.91 -13.52 18.51
CA VAL A 301 -31.69 -12.33 18.79
C VAL A 301 -31.67 -12.05 20.29
N GLU A 302 -31.19 -10.88 20.70
CA GLU A 302 -31.28 -10.36 22.07
C GLU A 302 -32.52 -9.46 22.18
N VAL A 303 -33.43 -9.80 23.09
CA VAL A 303 -34.63 -8.99 23.38
C VAL A 303 -34.37 -8.11 24.59
N GLY A 304 -34.60 -6.80 24.45
CA GLY A 304 -34.41 -5.83 25.52
C GLY A 304 -35.50 -5.91 26.60
N ALA A 305 -35.19 -5.44 27.81
CA ALA A 305 -36.19 -5.26 28.85
C ALA A 305 -37.28 -4.27 28.38
N HIS A 306 -38.55 -4.61 28.60
CA HIS A 306 -39.76 -3.85 28.20
C HIS A 306 -40.21 -3.96 26.74
N GLY A 307 -39.89 -5.05 26.02
CA GLY A 307 -40.47 -5.32 24.70
C GLY A 307 -40.00 -4.34 23.61
N GLN A 308 -38.82 -3.75 23.79
CA GLN A 308 -38.15 -2.98 22.75
C GLN A 308 -37.43 -3.89 21.75
N VAL A 309 -37.21 -3.34 20.56
CA VAL A 309 -36.68 -3.96 19.34
C VAL A 309 -35.61 -5.00 19.64
N ALA A 310 -35.84 -6.21 19.17
CA ALA A 310 -34.90 -7.31 19.22
C ALA A 310 -33.66 -6.96 18.37
N GLN A 311 -32.46 -7.05 18.96
CA GLN A 311 -31.20 -6.78 18.28
C GLN A 311 -30.48 -8.10 18.01
N TYR A 312 -29.63 -8.16 16.99
CA TYR A 312 -28.79 -9.32 16.76
C TYR A 312 -27.47 -9.21 17.54
N SER A 313 -27.06 -10.33 18.10
CA SER A 313 -25.78 -10.54 18.76
C SER A 313 -25.10 -11.76 18.16
N THR A 314 -23.78 -11.72 18.16
CA THR A 314 -22.95 -12.82 17.68
C THR A 314 -22.34 -13.55 18.87
N LEU A 315 -22.28 -14.87 18.72
CA LEU A 315 -21.50 -15.76 19.57
C LEU A 315 -20.43 -16.42 18.70
N PHE A 316 -19.19 -16.39 19.13
CA PHE A 316 -18.08 -17.01 18.43
C PHE A 316 -16.94 -17.35 19.40
N CYS A 317 -16.06 -18.22 18.95
CA CYS A 317 -14.87 -18.59 19.70
C CYS A 317 -13.71 -17.69 19.26
N TYR A 318 -12.99 -17.15 20.23
CA TYR A 318 -11.79 -16.38 19.95
C TYR A 318 -10.77 -16.59 21.07
N THR A 319 -9.51 -16.68 20.65
CA THR A 319 -8.38 -16.71 21.56
C THR A 319 -7.60 -15.42 21.41
N ASP A 320 -7.44 -14.64 22.48
CA ASP A 320 -6.57 -13.47 22.47
C ASP A 320 -5.12 -13.93 22.33
N MET A 321 -4.60 -13.84 21.11
CA MET A 321 -3.26 -14.32 20.77
C MET A 321 -2.16 -13.57 21.53
N ILE A 322 -2.40 -12.33 21.98
CA ILE A 322 -1.44 -11.57 22.78
C ILE A 322 -1.44 -12.09 24.22
N ALA A 323 -2.62 -12.29 24.80
CA ALA A 323 -2.75 -12.86 26.14
C ALA A 323 -2.17 -14.29 26.18
N ALA A 324 -2.52 -15.13 25.20
CA ALA A 324 -1.99 -16.48 25.05
C ALA A 324 -0.45 -16.48 24.86
N TYR A 325 0.08 -15.50 24.10
CA TYR A 325 1.53 -15.30 24.00
C TYR A 325 2.16 -14.97 25.36
N HIS A 326 1.59 -14.03 26.11
CA HIS A 326 2.13 -13.67 27.43
C HIS A 326 2.08 -14.83 28.42
N GLU A 327 1.04 -15.67 28.39
CA GLU A 327 0.93 -16.86 29.22
C GLU A 327 1.96 -17.93 28.83
N ALA A 328 2.08 -18.24 27.54
CA ALA A 328 3.01 -19.25 27.03
C ALA A 328 4.49 -18.83 27.18
N CYS A 329 4.79 -17.54 27.00
CA CYS A 329 6.16 -17.03 26.89
C CYS A 329 6.65 -16.33 28.17
N HIS A 330 5.92 -16.41 29.28
CA HIS A 330 6.33 -15.74 30.53
C HIS A 330 7.68 -16.25 31.07
N ASN A 331 7.93 -17.56 30.99
CA ASN A 331 9.13 -18.23 31.51
C ASN A 331 9.80 -19.15 30.46
N ALA A 332 9.55 -18.88 29.19
CA ALA A 332 10.01 -19.71 28.08
C ALA A 332 10.55 -18.83 26.96
N THR A 333 11.61 -19.28 26.31
CA THR A 333 12.09 -18.67 25.08
C THR A 333 11.09 -18.93 23.97
N CYS A 334 10.47 -17.88 23.44
CA CYS A 334 9.46 -18.02 22.39
C CYS A 334 9.96 -17.62 21.02
N ILE A 335 9.58 -18.43 20.02
CA ILE A 335 9.74 -18.11 18.61
C ILE A 335 8.38 -18.20 17.92
N ARG A 336 8.16 -17.35 16.91
CA ARG A 336 6.89 -17.32 16.18
C ARG A 336 7.02 -17.93 14.79
N LYS A 337 6.29 -19.02 14.56
CA LYS A 337 6.08 -19.60 13.24
C LYS A 337 4.85 -18.97 12.58
N CYS A 338 4.90 -18.63 11.30
CA CYS A 338 3.76 -17.97 10.65
C CYS A 338 2.53 -18.89 10.59
N CYS A 339 2.72 -20.16 10.22
CA CYS A 339 1.64 -21.14 10.13
C CYS A 339 1.61 -22.15 11.29
N PRO A 340 0.44 -22.75 11.58
CA PRO A 340 0.31 -23.89 12.48
C PRO A 340 1.19 -25.09 12.10
N GLU A 341 1.25 -26.10 12.97
CA GLU A 341 1.92 -27.37 12.65
C GLU A 341 1.36 -28.03 11.38
N HIS A 342 2.20 -28.77 10.65
CA HIS A 342 1.84 -29.46 9.41
C HIS A 342 1.31 -28.58 8.26
N THR A 343 1.50 -27.26 8.36
CA THR A 343 1.12 -26.29 7.33
C THR A 343 2.28 -25.34 7.01
N ILE A 344 2.31 -24.83 5.77
CA ILE A 344 3.33 -23.89 5.28
C ILE A 344 2.70 -22.70 4.55
N MET A 345 3.45 -21.62 4.39
CA MET A 345 2.95 -20.37 3.80
C MET A 345 2.87 -20.47 2.26
N HIS A 346 1.73 -20.09 1.71
CA HIS A 346 1.52 -19.81 0.29
C HIS A 346 0.93 -18.40 0.14
N GLY A 347 1.76 -17.44 -0.26
CA GLY A 347 1.42 -16.01 -0.17
C GLY A 347 1.22 -15.58 1.29
N VAL A 348 -0.03 -15.44 1.72
CA VAL A 348 -0.44 -15.11 3.10
C VAL A 348 -1.34 -16.19 3.75
N GLU A 349 -1.62 -17.27 3.03
CA GLU A 349 -2.45 -18.37 3.52
C GLU A 349 -1.59 -19.56 3.95
N CYS A 350 -2.10 -20.35 4.90
CA CYS A 350 -1.45 -21.57 5.36
C CYS A 350 -2.07 -22.78 4.68
N ILE A 351 -1.26 -23.54 3.94
CA ILE A 351 -1.70 -24.75 3.24
C ILE A 351 -1.14 -26.01 3.90
N PRO A 352 -1.89 -27.12 3.95
CA PRO A 352 -1.45 -28.36 4.57
C PRO A 352 -0.35 -29.05 3.75
N VAL A 353 0.66 -29.60 4.44
CA VAL A 353 1.77 -30.32 3.82
C VAL A 353 2.07 -31.61 4.57
N HIS A 354 2.12 -32.71 3.81
CA HIS A 354 2.37 -34.04 4.35
C HIS A 354 3.85 -34.44 4.41
N ASP A 355 4.72 -33.72 3.69
CA ASP A 355 6.15 -34.01 3.62
C ASP A 355 6.90 -33.28 4.75
N PRO A 356 7.47 -34.00 5.74
CA PRO A 356 8.19 -33.38 6.85
C PRO A 356 9.42 -32.60 6.41
N SER A 357 10.03 -32.95 5.26
CA SER A 357 11.23 -32.27 4.77
C SER A 357 10.98 -30.84 4.32
N LYS A 358 9.72 -30.47 4.10
CA LYS A 358 9.29 -29.12 3.73
C LYS A 358 8.90 -28.26 4.92
N MET A 359 8.88 -28.82 6.13
CA MET A 359 8.52 -28.10 7.34
C MET A 359 9.69 -27.25 7.83
N TRP A 360 9.38 -26.06 8.32
CA TRP A 360 10.39 -25.15 8.85
C TRP A 360 10.97 -25.68 10.17
N THR A 361 12.29 -25.57 10.32
CA THR A 361 13.01 -25.92 11.54
C THR A 361 13.87 -24.74 11.97
N PRO A 362 13.77 -24.27 13.24
CA PRO A 362 14.49 -23.08 13.67
C PRO A 362 16.01 -23.30 13.69
N LYS A 363 16.75 -22.31 13.20
CA LYS A 363 18.22 -22.26 13.22
C LYS A 363 18.66 -21.06 14.05
N PHE A 364 19.25 -21.34 15.20
CA PHE A 364 19.70 -20.31 16.14
C PHE A 364 21.11 -19.82 15.81
N HIS A 365 21.38 -18.57 16.14
CA HIS A 365 22.66 -17.92 15.91
C HIS A 365 23.10 -17.18 17.18
N GLU A 366 24.42 -17.13 17.40
CA GLU A 366 25.03 -16.36 18.48
C GLU A 366 25.09 -14.87 18.11
N ARG A 367 24.84 -13.97 19.07
CA ARG A 367 24.69 -12.53 18.82
C ARG A 367 25.97 -11.85 18.35
N GLU A 368 27.11 -12.21 18.92
CA GLU A 368 28.39 -11.54 18.67
C GLU A 368 29.06 -12.06 17.39
N SER A 369 28.99 -13.37 17.15
CA SER A 369 29.67 -14.01 16.03
C SER A 369 28.78 -14.23 14.81
N LEU A 370 27.45 -14.13 14.97
CA LEU A 370 26.43 -14.55 13.99
C LEU A 370 26.64 -15.98 13.49
N SER A 371 27.34 -16.81 14.27
CA SER A 371 27.60 -18.20 13.91
C SER A 371 26.42 -19.08 14.32
N PRO A 372 26.13 -20.14 13.54
CA PRO A 372 25.01 -21.03 13.83
C PRO A 372 25.29 -21.83 15.11
N VAL A 373 24.29 -21.90 15.99
CA VAL A 373 24.33 -22.68 17.23
C VAL A 373 23.67 -24.03 16.99
N ALA A 374 24.32 -25.10 17.45
CA ALA A 374 23.87 -26.48 17.23
C ALA A 374 22.74 -26.95 18.16
N SER A 375 22.54 -26.27 19.29
CA SER A 375 21.53 -26.60 20.31
C SER A 375 20.41 -25.56 20.33
N SER A 376 19.16 -26.03 20.32
CA SER A 376 18.00 -25.20 20.65
C SER A 376 17.97 -24.86 22.14
N PRO A 377 17.38 -23.72 22.55
CA PRO A 377 17.13 -23.42 23.96
C PRO A 377 16.35 -24.55 24.65
N GLU A 378 16.65 -24.84 25.92
CA GLU A 378 15.99 -25.93 26.68
C GLU A 378 14.50 -25.65 26.96
N ASP A 379 14.11 -24.37 26.99
CA ASP A 379 12.77 -23.87 27.29
C ASP A 379 12.06 -23.28 26.06
N LEU A 380 12.37 -23.79 24.86
CA LEU A 380 11.83 -23.28 23.60
C LEU A 380 10.33 -23.58 23.46
N THR A 381 9.53 -22.53 23.26
CA THR A 381 8.11 -22.61 22.91
C THR A 381 7.87 -22.00 21.53
N ILE A 382 7.21 -22.73 20.64
CA ILE A 382 6.83 -22.24 19.31
C ILE A 382 5.39 -21.74 19.37
N VAL A 383 5.22 -20.44 19.16
CA VAL A 383 3.90 -19.82 19.00
C VAL A 383 3.58 -19.67 17.51
N HIS A 384 2.30 -19.65 17.16
CA HIS A 384 1.86 -19.62 15.77
C HIS A 384 1.13 -18.32 15.41
N GLY A 385 1.14 -17.99 14.12
CA GLY A 385 0.38 -16.90 13.52
C GLY A 385 1.26 -15.77 12.99
N LEU A 386 0.60 -14.84 12.28
CA LEU A 386 1.22 -13.63 11.75
C LEU A 386 1.72 -12.70 12.89
N PRO A 387 2.67 -11.78 12.60
CA PRO A 387 3.16 -10.85 13.59
C PRO A 387 2.09 -9.82 13.99
N PHE A 388 2.16 -9.33 15.23
CA PHE A 388 1.18 -8.44 15.83
C PHE A 388 1.41 -6.98 15.42
N CYS A 389 1.24 -6.66 14.15
CA CYS A 389 1.34 -5.31 13.61
C CYS A 389 0.38 -5.07 12.45
N GLU A 390 0.07 -3.78 12.22
CA GLU A 390 -0.79 -3.35 11.10
C GLU A 390 -0.12 -3.63 9.75
N SER A 391 1.18 -3.35 9.65
CA SER A 391 1.98 -3.55 8.45
C SER A 391 3.28 -4.31 8.75
N PHE A 392 3.62 -5.23 7.85
CA PHE A 392 4.83 -6.03 7.88
C PHE A 392 5.40 -6.20 6.47
N PHE A 393 6.68 -6.54 6.39
CA PHE A 393 7.41 -6.79 5.15
C PHE A 393 8.09 -8.16 5.18
N LYS A 394 8.28 -8.74 3.99
CA LYS A 394 8.91 -10.05 3.80
C LYS A 394 10.40 -9.88 3.55
N MET A 395 11.21 -10.57 4.33
CA MET A 395 12.67 -10.64 4.18
C MET A 395 13.07 -11.75 3.21
N ARG A 396 13.83 -11.40 2.17
CA ARG A 396 14.30 -12.31 1.12
C ARG A 396 15.84 -12.39 1.10
N PRO A 397 16.45 -13.11 2.05
CA PRO A 397 17.91 -13.20 2.16
C PRO A 397 18.57 -13.81 0.92
N ASP A 398 17.82 -14.59 0.12
CA ASP A 398 18.29 -15.19 -1.14
C ASP A 398 18.37 -14.18 -2.29
N GLU A 399 17.60 -13.08 -2.23
CA GLU A 399 17.55 -12.05 -3.28
C GLU A 399 18.45 -10.85 -2.95
N THR A 400 18.46 -10.41 -1.69
CA THR A 400 19.15 -9.19 -1.26
C THR A 400 19.95 -9.40 0.02
N GLU A 401 21.20 -8.94 0.01
CA GLU A 401 22.08 -9.00 1.19
C GLU A 401 21.54 -8.19 2.38
N ASP A 402 20.74 -7.16 2.10
CA ASP A 402 20.11 -6.30 3.09
C ASP A 402 18.94 -6.98 3.82
N ASP A 403 18.41 -8.06 3.25
CA ASP A 403 17.32 -8.83 3.84
C ASP A 403 17.82 -10.01 4.68
N ARG A 404 19.12 -10.06 4.98
CA ARG A 404 19.66 -11.07 5.91
C ARG A 404 19.13 -10.84 7.32
N TYR A 405 18.65 -11.92 7.93
CA TYR A 405 18.18 -11.94 9.30
C TYR A 405 18.69 -13.19 10.01
N TYR A 406 18.81 -13.10 11.33
CA TYR A 406 19.35 -14.16 12.17
C TYR A 406 18.45 -14.32 13.40
N LEU A 407 17.94 -15.54 13.60
CA LEU A 407 17.21 -15.91 14.81
C LEU A 407 18.21 -16.17 15.94
N MET A 408 18.07 -15.43 17.04
CA MET A 408 18.94 -15.46 18.21
C MET A 408 18.47 -16.49 19.23
N GLU A 409 19.38 -16.96 20.09
CA GLU A 409 19.07 -17.92 21.17
C GLU A 409 18.03 -17.40 22.17
N ASP A 410 17.88 -16.08 22.31
CA ASP A 410 16.85 -15.45 23.16
C ASP A 410 15.47 -15.37 22.48
N GLY A 411 15.32 -15.97 21.29
CA GLY A 411 14.09 -15.96 20.51
C GLY A 411 13.84 -14.66 19.73
N THR A 412 14.76 -13.70 19.77
CA THR A 412 14.65 -12.46 18.97
C THR A 412 15.22 -12.64 17.58
N VAL A 413 14.72 -11.87 16.60
CA VAL A 413 15.32 -11.81 15.27
C VAL A 413 16.14 -10.54 15.14
N HIS A 414 17.39 -10.69 14.71
CA HIS A 414 18.29 -9.60 14.40
C HIS A 414 18.45 -9.45 12.88
N ALA A 415 18.21 -8.24 12.38
CA ALA A 415 18.41 -7.90 10.97
C ALA A 415 19.48 -6.79 10.87
N PRO A 416 20.72 -7.09 10.47
CA PRO A 416 21.84 -6.13 10.52
C PRO A 416 21.62 -4.83 9.73
N SER A 417 20.90 -4.90 8.61
CA SER A 417 20.62 -3.71 7.77
C SER A 417 19.68 -2.71 8.44
N PHE A 418 18.92 -3.14 9.44
CA PHE A 418 18.08 -2.27 10.28
C PHE A 418 18.81 -1.99 11.60
N SER A 419 19.89 -1.22 11.49
CA SER A 419 20.88 -0.91 12.55
C SER A 419 20.33 -0.86 13.99
N GLY A 420 20.66 -1.89 14.77
CA GLY A 420 20.49 -1.93 16.23
C GLY A 420 19.12 -2.38 16.75
N PHE A 421 18.19 -2.77 15.87
CA PHE A 421 16.88 -3.27 16.30
C PHE A 421 16.85 -4.80 16.36
N SER A 422 16.32 -5.33 17.46
CA SER A 422 15.93 -6.73 17.59
C SER A 422 14.41 -6.82 17.61
N TYR A 423 13.87 -7.77 16.86
CA TYR A 423 12.44 -8.03 16.77
C TYR A 423 12.09 -9.12 17.77
N SER A 424 11.16 -8.83 18.68
CA SER A 424 10.60 -9.84 19.58
C SER A 424 9.69 -10.82 18.82
N ALA A 425 9.39 -11.99 19.39
CA ALA A 425 8.47 -12.97 18.80
C ALA A 425 7.01 -12.45 18.65
N MET A 426 6.71 -11.22 19.08
CA MET A 426 5.46 -10.52 18.75
C MET A 426 5.53 -9.79 17.41
N GLN A 427 6.72 -9.45 16.93
CA GLN A 427 6.97 -8.52 15.83
C GLN A 427 7.54 -9.20 14.57
N TYR A 428 7.74 -10.51 14.61
CA TYR A 428 8.13 -11.29 13.45
C TYR A 428 7.40 -12.63 13.42
N CYS A 429 7.33 -13.27 12.26
CA CYS A 429 7.12 -14.71 12.16
C CYS A 429 8.05 -15.29 11.08
N ILE A 430 8.45 -16.55 11.20
CA ILE A 430 9.31 -17.24 10.21
C ILE A 430 8.58 -18.48 9.72
N ASP A 431 8.62 -18.75 8.42
CA ASP A 431 8.14 -20.03 7.87
C ASP A 431 8.78 -20.31 6.51
N ASN A 432 8.56 -21.51 6.00
CA ASN A 432 8.87 -21.86 4.64
C ASN A 432 7.74 -21.40 3.71
N PHE A 433 8.11 -20.80 2.58
CA PHE A 433 7.16 -20.32 1.57
C PHE A 433 7.25 -21.14 0.29
N ILE A 434 6.08 -21.42 -0.29
CA ILE A 434 5.94 -21.89 -1.66
C ILE A 434 5.69 -20.67 -2.53
N ALA A 435 6.69 -20.19 -3.26
CA ALA A 435 6.54 -19.06 -4.17
C ALA A 435 7.29 -19.30 -5.49
N ASP A 436 7.26 -20.56 -5.98
CA ASP A 436 8.05 -21.13 -7.08
C ASP A 436 9.41 -21.68 -6.67
N HIS A 437 9.66 -22.94 -7.04
CA HIS A 437 10.77 -23.75 -6.54
C HIS A 437 12.14 -23.05 -6.64
N PRO A 438 13.02 -23.23 -5.63
CA PRO A 438 12.89 -24.10 -4.45
C PRO A 438 12.18 -23.46 -3.25
N LEU A 439 11.80 -24.29 -2.27
CA LEU A 439 11.25 -23.88 -0.97
C LEU A 439 12.22 -22.91 -0.28
N GLN A 440 11.76 -21.72 0.09
CA GLN A 440 12.59 -20.68 0.71
C GLN A 440 12.08 -20.31 2.09
N GLU A 441 13.02 -20.14 3.02
CA GLU A 441 12.75 -19.68 4.39
C GLU A 441 12.73 -18.15 4.40
N HIS A 442 11.59 -17.56 4.76
CA HIS A 442 11.46 -16.11 4.88
C HIS A 442 10.89 -15.72 6.23
N ALA A 443 11.28 -14.53 6.67
CA ALA A 443 10.71 -13.90 7.85
C ALA A 443 9.79 -12.75 7.42
N LEU A 444 8.64 -12.65 8.08
CA LEU A 444 7.78 -11.47 8.04
C LEU A 444 8.09 -10.62 9.26
N LEU A 445 8.51 -9.36 9.06
CA LEU A 445 8.90 -8.43 10.12
C LEU A 445 7.96 -7.22 10.11
N CYS A 446 7.58 -6.73 11.29
CA CYS A 446 6.81 -5.50 11.42
C CYS A 446 7.59 -4.26 11.00
N PHE A 447 6.91 -3.28 10.41
CA PHE A 447 7.50 -1.94 10.27
C PHE A 447 7.65 -1.29 11.65
N ILE A 448 8.87 -0.90 12.03
CA ILE A 448 9.10 -0.15 13.26
C ILE A 448 8.80 1.32 12.98
N ASP A 449 7.65 1.79 13.46
CA ASP A 449 7.34 3.21 13.45
C ASP A 449 8.31 3.96 14.36
N LYS A 450 9.22 4.74 13.79
CA LYS A 450 10.03 5.70 14.53
C LYS A 450 9.14 6.89 14.94
N THR A 451 8.27 6.67 15.92
CA THR A 451 7.44 7.72 16.52
C THR A 451 8.33 8.70 17.26
N GLY A 452 8.71 9.80 16.61
CA GLY A 452 9.42 10.92 17.22
C GLY A 452 10.26 11.73 16.25
N CYS A 453 11.16 11.08 15.51
CA CYS A 453 12.04 11.77 14.56
C CYS A 453 11.46 11.86 13.13
N ASN A 454 10.61 10.91 12.72
CA ASN A 454 10.06 10.89 11.37
C ASN A 454 9.00 11.97 11.13
N SER A 455 8.22 12.38 12.14
CA SER A 455 7.19 13.41 11.97
C SER A 455 7.78 14.80 11.72
N VAL A 456 8.85 15.16 12.45
CA VAL A 456 9.57 16.43 12.20
C VAL A 456 10.25 16.39 10.84
N GLN A 457 10.85 15.27 10.44
CA GLN A 457 11.49 15.14 9.12
C GLN A 457 10.46 15.16 7.98
N SER A 458 9.33 14.48 8.15
CA SER A 458 8.21 14.41 7.19
C SER A 458 7.53 15.77 7.01
N MET A 459 7.56 16.66 8.02
CA MET A 459 7.00 18.01 7.90
C MET A 459 8.05 19.06 7.50
N ALA A 460 9.28 18.97 8.02
CA ALA A 460 10.32 19.95 7.77
C ALA A 460 10.89 19.88 6.35
N ILE A 461 11.06 18.67 5.79
CA ILE A 461 11.56 18.49 4.42
C ILE A 461 10.63 19.14 3.38
N PRO A 462 9.31 18.84 3.33
CA PRO A 462 8.43 19.47 2.35
C PRO A 462 8.26 20.97 2.60
N ALA A 463 8.28 21.43 3.86
CA ALA A 463 8.23 22.86 4.17
C ALA A 463 9.46 23.63 3.63
N LEU A 464 10.66 23.10 3.83
CA LEU A 464 11.91 23.70 3.31
C LEU A 464 11.98 23.63 1.78
N LEU A 465 11.47 22.55 1.17
CA LEU A 465 11.34 22.43 -0.28
C LEU A 465 10.35 23.46 -0.85
N ALA A 466 9.21 23.68 -0.18
CA ALA A 466 8.22 24.67 -0.60
C ALA A 466 8.78 26.09 -0.55
N VAL A 467 9.49 26.44 0.54
CA VAL A 467 10.19 27.72 0.65
C VAL A 467 11.22 27.87 -0.48
N SER A 468 11.97 26.81 -0.78
CA SER A 468 12.93 26.81 -1.89
C SER A 468 12.25 27.02 -3.25
N CYS A 469 11.07 26.42 -3.49
CA CYS A 469 10.29 26.63 -4.72
C CYS A 469 9.88 28.10 -4.89
N VAL A 470 9.47 28.78 -3.81
CA VAL A 470 9.12 30.21 -3.86
C VAL A 470 10.32 31.05 -4.29
N PHE A 471 11.50 30.80 -3.70
CA PHE A 471 12.72 31.51 -4.11
C PHE A 471 13.11 31.21 -5.56
N LEU A 472 13.05 29.95 -6.00
CA LEU A 472 13.33 29.57 -7.39
C LEU A 472 12.35 30.22 -8.39
N ALA A 473 11.07 30.32 -8.04
CA ALA A 473 10.06 30.99 -8.86
C ALA A 473 10.32 32.50 -8.98
N ILE A 474 10.71 33.16 -7.87
CA ILE A 474 11.11 34.57 -7.89
C ILE A 474 12.36 34.76 -8.75
N THR A 475 13.37 33.90 -8.60
CA THR A 475 14.57 33.92 -9.45
C THR A 475 14.18 33.77 -10.92
N LEU A 476 13.34 32.79 -11.26
CA LEU A 476 12.87 32.58 -12.63
C LEU A 476 12.16 33.82 -13.20
N LEU A 477 11.28 34.43 -12.40
CA LEU A 477 10.56 35.65 -12.78
C LEU A 477 11.52 36.79 -13.11
N VAL A 478 12.50 37.06 -12.25
CA VAL A 478 13.51 38.12 -12.47
C VAL A 478 14.31 37.87 -13.75
N TYR A 479 14.76 36.63 -13.97
CA TYR A 479 15.55 36.28 -15.17
C TYR A 479 14.74 36.38 -16.47
N VAL A 480 13.44 36.09 -16.44
CA VAL A 480 12.55 36.23 -17.60
C VAL A 480 12.19 37.70 -17.84
N SER A 481 11.91 38.48 -16.80
CA SER A 481 11.49 39.88 -16.91
C SER A 481 12.60 40.83 -17.35
N VAL A 482 13.87 40.50 -17.12
CA VAL A 482 15.01 41.35 -17.53
C VAL A 482 15.62 40.82 -18.84
N PRO A 483 15.33 41.44 -20.01
CA PRO A 483 15.82 40.96 -21.30
C PRO A 483 17.35 40.94 -21.43
N GLU A 484 18.04 41.80 -20.69
CA GLU A 484 19.50 41.86 -20.66
C GLU A 484 20.15 40.61 -20.02
N LEU A 485 19.41 39.89 -19.16
CA LEU A 485 19.91 38.70 -18.46
C LEU A 485 19.76 37.42 -19.31
N HIS A 486 18.61 37.22 -19.96
CA HIS A 486 18.38 36.02 -20.78
C HIS A 486 18.86 36.12 -22.22
N ALA A 487 19.22 37.32 -22.70
CA ALA A 487 19.81 37.50 -24.03
C ALA A 487 21.17 36.77 -24.18
N LYS A 488 21.92 36.63 -23.08
CA LYS A 488 23.20 35.91 -23.07
C LYS A 488 22.95 34.39 -23.03
N VAL A 489 23.77 33.63 -23.76
CA VAL A 489 23.73 32.15 -23.77
C VAL A 489 23.78 31.58 -22.35
N HIS A 490 24.57 32.21 -21.46
CA HIS A 490 24.65 31.86 -20.05
C HIS A 490 23.31 32.01 -19.31
N GLY A 491 22.55 33.08 -19.59
CA GLY A 491 21.23 33.30 -18.98
C GLY A 491 20.19 32.28 -19.44
N LYS A 492 20.22 31.86 -20.70
CA LYS A 492 19.32 30.80 -21.22
C LYS A 492 19.55 29.45 -20.55
N CYS A 493 20.82 29.11 -20.32
CA CYS A 493 21.19 27.88 -19.61
C CYS A 493 20.70 27.91 -18.16
N LEU A 494 20.89 29.04 -17.47
CA LEU A 494 20.47 29.20 -16.09
C LEU A 494 18.94 29.15 -15.94
N VAL A 495 18.19 29.77 -16.85
CA VAL A 495 16.72 29.71 -16.86
C VAL A 495 16.23 28.26 -17.00
N SER A 496 16.80 27.51 -17.95
CA SER A 496 16.47 26.08 -18.14
C SER A 496 16.79 25.21 -16.91
N HIS A 497 17.88 25.54 -16.21
CA HIS A 497 18.25 24.83 -14.99
C HIS A 497 17.28 25.10 -13.83
N VAL A 498 16.96 26.38 -13.61
CA VAL A 498 16.08 26.82 -12.53
C VAL A 498 14.65 26.31 -12.74
N THR A 499 14.15 26.27 -13.98
CA THR A 499 12.83 25.68 -14.29
C THR A 499 12.80 24.18 -14.01
N ALA A 500 13.86 23.44 -14.36
CA ALA A 500 13.94 22.01 -14.09
C ALA A 500 13.97 21.69 -12.59
N LEU A 501 14.76 22.44 -11.81
CA LEU A 501 14.80 22.31 -10.35
C LEU A 501 13.46 22.65 -9.71
N LEU A 502 12.78 23.71 -10.18
CA LEU A 502 11.46 24.09 -9.70
C LEU A 502 10.43 22.97 -9.95
N LEU A 503 10.38 22.41 -11.16
CA LEU A 503 9.49 21.29 -11.49
C LEU A 503 9.79 20.05 -10.64
N ALA A 504 11.08 19.72 -10.46
CA ALA A 504 11.47 18.56 -9.66
C ALA A 504 11.04 18.69 -8.19
N TYR A 505 11.23 19.86 -7.59
CA TYR A 505 10.83 20.08 -6.19
C TYR A 505 9.32 20.12 -6.01
N LEU A 506 8.57 20.67 -6.98
CA LEU A 506 7.11 20.62 -6.96
C LEU A 506 6.59 19.18 -7.01
N CYS A 507 7.15 18.33 -7.88
CA CYS A 507 6.79 16.90 -7.91
C CYS A 507 7.09 16.18 -6.58
N LEU A 508 8.25 16.46 -5.96
CA LEU A 508 8.59 15.88 -4.66
C LEU A 508 7.64 16.32 -3.54
N ILE A 509 7.20 17.58 -3.52
CA ILE A 509 6.20 18.08 -2.57
C ILE A 509 4.86 17.39 -2.79
N ILE A 510 4.43 17.24 -4.05
CA ILE A 510 3.20 16.54 -4.40
C ILE A 510 3.26 15.10 -3.88
N VAL A 511 4.29 14.33 -4.25
CA VAL A 511 4.44 12.94 -3.79
C VAL A 511 4.46 12.84 -2.26
N GLN A 512 5.15 13.74 -1.56
CA GLN A 512 5.21 13.73 -0.09
C GLN A 512 3.87 14.05 0.59
N TRP A 513 3.03 14.92 0.00
CA TRP A 513 1.73 15.28 0.56
C TRP A 513 0.57 14.40 0.11
N SER A 514 0.67 13.78 -1.06
CA SER A 514 -0.40 12.96 -1.63
C SER A 514 -0.05 11.48 -1.76
N ALA A 515 1.04 11.00 -1.15
CA ALA A 515 1.42 9.58 -1.11
C ALA A 515 0.25 8.64 -0.75
N GLY A 516 -0.63 9.04 0.17
CA GLY A 516 -1.80 8.24 0.57
C GLY A 516 -3.06 8.43 -0.28
N ARG A 517 -3.05 9.28 -1.31
CA ARG A 517 -4.22 9.59 -2.16
C ARG A 517 -3.95 9.46 -3.66
N LEU A 518 -2.72 9.16 -4.05
CA LEU A 518 -2.36 8.97 -5.44
C LEU A 518 -2.56 7.50 -5.85
N PRO A 519 -3.11 7.22 -7.04
CA PRO A 519 -3.06 5.88 -7.59
C PRO A 519 -1.59 5.48 -7.83
N GLY A 520 -1.24 4.21 -7.59
CA GLY A 520 0.14 3.70 -7.62
C GLY A 520 0.93 4.09 -8.88
N ALA A 521 0.28 4.01 -10.04
CA ALA A 521 0.87 4.42 -11.32
C ALA A 521 1.27 5.91 -11.36
N ALA A 522 0.45 6.82 -10.81
CA ALA A 522 0.76 8.24 -10.76
C ALA A 522 1.89 8.54 -9.78
N CYS A 523 1.93 7.84 -8.64
CA CYS A 523 3.04 7.92 -7.69
C CYS A 523 4.36 7.54 -8.36
N LYS A 524 4.38 6.40 -9.07
CA LYS A 524 5.57 5.91 -9.78
C LYS A 524 6.05 6.89 -10.85
N ILE A 525 5.14 7.40 -11.68
CA ILE A 525 5.47 8.38 -12.72
C ILE A 525 6.03 9.67 -12.09
N MET A 526 5.38 10.20 -11.05
CA MET A 526 5.82 11.45 -10.41
C MET A 526 7.11 11.30 -9.60
N GLY A 527 7.45 10.10 -9.13
CA GLY A 527 8.76 9.81 -8.51
C GLY A 527 9.89 9.70 -9.53
N MET A 528 9.65 9.03 -10.66
CA MET A 528 10.67 8.79 -11.69
C MET A 528 10.93 10.01 -12.60
N TRP A 529 9.89 10.81 -12.87
CA TRP A 529 9.96 11.93 -13.81
C TRP A 529 10.95 13.03 -13.41
N PRO A 530 10.96 13.52 -12.16
CA PRO A 530 11.91 14.54 -11.69
C PRO A 530 13.38 14.11 -11.80
N ALA A 531 13.67 12.83 -11.51
CA ALA A 531 15.03 12.29 -11.55
C ALA A 531 15.58 12.29 -12.99
N ARG A 532 14.78 11.82 -13.96
CA ARG A 532 15.16 11.79 -15.37
C ARG A 532 15.32 13.17 -15.99
N VAL A 533 14.43 14.11 -15.64
CA VAL A 533 14.50 15.50 -16.12
C VAL A 533 15.72 16.22 -15.55
N SER A 534 16.02 16.04 -14.26
CA SER A 534 17.18 16.66 -13.61
C SER A 534 18.50 16.14 -14.19
N LEU A 535 18.60 14.83 -14.45
CA LEU A 535 19.79 14.22 -15.08
C LEU A 535 19.99 14.75 -16.51
N SER A 536 18.90 14.83 -17.29
CA SER A 536 18.95 15.32 -18.67
C SER A 536 19.40 16.78 -18.73
N VAL A 537 18.94 17.60 -17.79
CA VAL A 537 19.32 19.02 -17.70
C VAL A 537 20.78 19.17 -17.26
N LEU A 538 21.27 18.35 -16.32
CA LEU A 538 22.68 18.33 -15.92
C LEU A 538 23.61 17.93 -17.07
N VAL A 539 23.23 16.92 -17.86
CA VAL A 539 23.98 16.49 -19.06
C VAL A 539 23.98 17.58 -20.13
N CYS A 540 22.85 18.22 -20.40
CA CYS A 540 22.78 19.33 -21.35
C CYS A 540 23.60 20.55 -20.91
N LEU A 541 23.66 20.82 -19.61
CA LEU A 541 24.46 21.89 -19.03
C LEU A 541 25.95 21.59 -19.07
N SER A 542 26.37 20.35 -18.75
CA SER A 542 27.78 19.96 -18.81
C SER A 542 28.31 20.05 -20.25
N VAL A 543 27.54 19.58 -21.23
CA VAL A 543 27.88 19.71 -22.66
C VAL A 543 27.93 21.18 -23.08
N SER A 544 26.93 21.99 -22.69
CA SER A 544 26.90 23.43 -23.04
C SER A 544 28.04 24.21 -22.39
N TRP A 545 28.40 23.92 -21.14
CA TRP A 545 29.52 24.54 -20.44
C TRP A 545 30.86 24.14 -21.05
N CYS A 546 31.07 22.85 -21.35
CA CYS A 546 32.28 22.38 -22.03
C CYS A 546 32.45 23.03 -23.40
N VAL A 547 31.38 23.14 -24.19
CA VAL A 547 31.41 23.77 -25.52
C VAL A 547 31.64 25.29 -25.41
N CYS A 548 31.03 25.96 -24.42
CA CYS A 548 31.25 27.39 -24.20
C CYS A 548 32.68 27.70 -23.74
N ILE A 549 33.24 26.92 -22.81
CA ILE A 549 34.64 27.09 -22.37
C ILE A 549 35.60 26.82 -23.53
N SER A 550 35.36 25.77 -24.32
CA SER A 550 36.20 25.46 -25.49
C SER A 550 36.16 26.57 -26.55
N ARG A 551 34.99 27.18 -26.81
CA ARG A 551 34.87 28.30 -27.76
C ARG A 551 35.47 29.61 -27.25
N SER A 552 35.38 29.90 -25.96
CA SER A 552 36.00 31.10 -25.37
C SER A 552 37.53 31.06 -25.39
N VAL A 553 38.14 29.87 -25.37
CA VAL A 553 39.61 29.71 -25.48
C VAL A 553 40.10 29.86 -26.94
N SER A 554 39.25 29.57 -27.93
CA SER A 554 39.65 29.58 -29.36
C SER A 554 39.65 30.95 -30.06
N VAL A 555 39.38 32.06 -29.35
CA VAL A 555 39.38 33.42 -29.95
C VAL A 555 40.38 34.33 -29.23
N PHE A 556 41.67 34.08 -29.48
CA PHE A 556 42.74 35.08 -29.38
C PHE A 556 43.75 34.82 -30.50
N PRO A 557 43.69 35.53 -31.65
CA PRO A 557 44.74 35.48 -32.65
C PRO A 557 45.78 36.57 -32.34
N GLY A 558 46.92 36.16 -31.78
CA GLY A 558 48.15 36.94 -31.82
C GLY A 558 48.83 37.21 -30.47
N GLY A 559 49.88 36.44 -30.18
CA GLY A 559 51.05 36.91 -29.44
C GLY A 559 51.14 36.57 -27.95
N SER A 560 52.13 35.71 -27.63
CA SER A 560 52.68 35.39 -26.30
C SER A 560 51.85 34.53 -25.35
N TRP A 561 52.34 33.29 -25.20
CA TRP A 561 52.05 32.39 -24.10
C TRP A 561 52.41 33.04 -22.77
N TYR A 562 51.42 33.41 -21.97
CA TYR A 562 51.60 33.64 -20.55
C TYR A 562 51.07 32.42 -19.80
N VAL A 563 52.00 31.62 -19.29
CA VAL A 563 51.74 30.66 -18.22
C VAL A 563 51.30 31.48 -17.00
N PHE A 564 50.04 31.37 -16.59
CA PHE A 564 49.62 31.87 -15.28
C PHE A 564 50.13 30.90 -14.21
N VAL A 565 51.32 31.22 -13.69
CA VAL A 565 51.75 30.77 -12.36
C VAL A 565 50.99 31.64 -11.35
N ILE A 566 50.08 31.05 -10.58
CA ILE A 566 49.55 31.68 -9.37
C ILE A 566 50.48 31.30 -8.22
N SER A 567 51.44 32.20 -7.95
CA SER A 567 52.11 32.32 -6.65
C SER A 567 51.61 33.62 -6.04
N ASP A 568 51.08 33.61 -4.82
CA ASP A 568 51.88 33.92 -3.64
C ASP A 568 51.07 33.97 -2.33
N ARG A 569 51.73 33.45 -1.28
CA ARG A 569 51.85 33.97 0.10
C ARG A 569 50.62 34.36 0.94
N LEU A 570 50.54 33.62 2.06
CA LEU A 570 50.39 34.09 3.44
C LEU A 570 50.54 35.61 3.69
N LYS A 571 49.47 36.20 4.23
CA LYS A 571 49.48 36.88 5.52
C LYS A 571 48.17 36.63 6.26
#